data_AF-Q01512-F1
#
_entry.id   AF-Q01512-F1
#
_cell.length_a   1.000
_cell.length_b   1.000
_cell.length_c   1.000
_cell.angle_alpha   90.00
_cell.angle_beta   90.00
_cell.angle_gamma   90.00
#
_symmetry.space_group_name_H-M   'P 1'
#
loop_
_entity.id
_entity.type
_entity.pdbx_description
1 polymer ?
#
loop_
_entity_poly.entity_id
_entity_poly.type
_entity_poly.pdbx_seq_one_letter_code
_entity_poly.pdbx_strand_id
1 'polypeptide(L)' 'MSRLAILDKDRCQPKKCGYLCLEYCPGVRMGEDTIVIHKKTKKPIISEKLCSGCGICVKKCPFDAINIINLPEA' A
#
# COMPACT_ATOMS: atom_id res chain seq x y z
N MET A 1 6.10 1.86 -17.78
CA MET A 1 6.12 2.92 -16.75
C MET A 1 5.29 2.46 -15.55
N SER A 2 5.85 1.55 -14.78
CA SER A 2 5.17 0.97 -13.64
C SER A 2 5.33 1.91 -12.43
N ARG A 3 4.19 2.46 -11.95
CA ARG A 3 4.14 3.31 -10.74
C ARG A 3 3.80 2.45 -9.54
N LEU A 4 4.65 2.43 -8.54
CA LEU A 4 4.55 1.51 -7.42
C LEU A 4 4.37 2.26 -6.09
N ALA A 5 3.45 1.80 -5.25
CA ALA A 5 3.37 2.25 -3.87
C ALA A 5 4.27 1.38 -2.96
N ILE A 6 5.18 2.02 -2.22
CA ILE A 6 6.04 1.45 -1.20
C ILE A 6 5.50 1.82 0.16
N LEU A 7 5.38 0.82 1.04
CA LEU A 7 5.08 1.05 2.45
C LEU A 7 6.38 1.15 3.26
N ASP A 8 6.52 2.27 3.96
CA ASP A 8 7.51 2.46 5.00
C ASP A 8 7.07 1.73 6.27
N LYS A 9 7.81 0.68 6.60
CA LYS A 9 7.48 -0.17 7.75
C LYS A 9 7.72 0.54 9.08
N ASP A 10 8.59 1.54 9.12
CA ASP A 10 8.96 2.21 10.37
C ASP A 10 7.87 3.18 10.82
N ARG A 11 7.35 3.95 9.85
CA ARG A 11 6.26 4.91 10.07
C ARG A 11 4.88 4.27 10.11
N CYS A 12 4.71 3.09 9.50
CA CYS A 12 3.41 2.42 9.45
C CYS A 12 2.96 1.90 10.83
N GLN A 13 1.88 2.47 11.36
CA GLN A 13 1.22 2.01 12.59
C GLN A 13 -0.16 1.37 12.27
N PRO A 14 -0.20 0.08 11.84
CA PRO A 14 -1.44 -0.60 11.46
C PRO A 14 -2.44 -0.71 12.61
N LYS A 15 -1.95 -0.82 13.85
CA LYS A 15 -2.78 -0.85 15.07
C LYS A 15 -3.56 0.45 15.31
N LYS A 16 -3.06 1.60 14.86
CA LYS A 16 -3.73 2.89 15.02
C LYS A 16 -4.53 3.30 13.79
N CYS A 17 -4.09 2.91 12.58
CA CYS A 17 -4.78 3.27 11.34
C CYS A 17 -5.89 2.30 10.94
N GLY A 18 -5.91 1.06 11.44
CA GLY A 18 -6.97 0.10 11.12
C GLY A 18 -6.95 -0.44 9.68
N TYR A 19 -5.80 -0.41 9.00
CA TYR A 19 -5.67 -0.87 7.60
C TYR A 19 -6.54 -0.11 6.58
N LEU A 20 -6.78 1.19 6.81
CA LEU A 20 -7.47 2.07 5.85
C LEU A 20 -6.93 1.99 4.42
N CYS A 21 -5.62 1.75 4.27
CA CYS A 21 -5.00 1.56 2.94
C CYS A 21 -5.58 0.37 2.18
N LEU A 22 -5.93 -0.72 2.86
CA LEU A 22 -6.53 -1.93 2.29
C LEU A 22 -8.00 -1.69 1.96
N GLU A 23 -8.73 -1.01 2.86
CA GLU A 23 -10.16 -0.76 2.72
C GLU A 23 -10.51 0.21 1.56
N TYR A 24 -9.63 1.18 1.31
CA TYR A 24 -9.78 2.18 0.23
C TYR A 24 -9.03 1.80 -1.06
N CYS A 25 -8.25 0.72 -1.07
CA CYS A 25 -7.55 0.32 -2.27
C CYS A 25 -8.57 -0.19 -3.31
N PRO A 26 -8.61 0.39 -4.52
CA PRO A 26 -9.55 -0.05 -5.56
C PRO A 26 -9.28 -1.50 -5.99
N GLY A 27 -8.00 -1.90 -6.11
CA GLY A 27 -7.65 -3.28 -6.46
C GLY A 27 -8.11 -4.29 -5.41
N VAL A 28 -7.95 -3.97 -4.12
CA VAL A 28 -8.47 -4.83 -3.04
C VAL A 28 -9.99 -4.93 -3.07
N ARG A 29 -10.70 -3.82 -3.33
CA ARG A 29 -12.15 -3.83 -3.50
C ARG A 29 -12.62 -4.62 -4.72
N MET A 30 -11.80 -4.71 -5.76
CA MET A 30 -12.06 -5.55 -6.92
C MET A 30 -11.78 -7.04 -6.67
N GLY A 31 -11.27 -7.40 -5.48
CA GLY A 31 -10.91 -8.78 -5.13
C GLY A 31 -9.47 -9.15 -5.46
N GLU A 32 -8.61 -8.17 -5.76
CA GLU A 32 -7.19 -8.39 -6.01
C GLU A 32 -6.38 -8.23 -4.72
N ASP A 33 -5.44 -9.14 -4.46
CA ASP A 33 -4.52 -9.10 -3.33
C ASP A 33 -3.40 -8.04 -3.51
N THR A 34 -3.79 -6.81 -3.87
CA THR A 34 -2.89 -5.68 -4.07
C THR A 34 -2.19 -5.29 -2.77
N ILE A 35 -2.87 -5.44 -1.63
CA ILE A 35 -2.33 -5.18 -0.30
C ILE A 35 -2.63 -6.39 0.59
N VAL A 36 -1.58 -7.07 1.06
CA VAL A 36 -1.67 -8.25 1.91
C VAL A 36 -1.08 -7.99 3.27
N ILE A 37 -1.76 -8.44 4.33
CA ILE A 37 -1.29 -8.26 5.70
C ILE A 37 -0.36 -9.41 6.06
N HIS A 38 0.88 -9.09 6.42
CA HIS A 38 1.82 -10.12 6.82
C HIS A 38 1.54 -10.62 8.23
N LYS A 39 1.22 -11.91 8.41
CA LYS A 39 0.81 -12.47 9.72
C LYS A 39 1.85 -12.31 10.83
N LYS A 40 3.16 -12.36 10.51
CA LYS A 40 4.23 -12.23 11.50
C LYS A 40 4.45 -10.80 11.99
N THR A 41 4.45 -9.83 11.08
CA THR A 41 4.77 -8.44 11.41
C THR A 41 3.53 -7.57 11.60
N LYS A 42 2.34 -8.09 11.25
CA LYS A 42 1.06 -7.34 11.16
C LYS A 42 1.17 -6.08 10.29
N LYS A 43 2.16 -6.02 9.40
CA LYS A 43 2.37 -4.88 8.50
C LYS A 43 1.75 -5.19 7.13
N PRO A 44 1.12 -4.21 6.47
CA PRO A 44 0.70 -4.36 5.09
C PRO A 44 1.91 -4.54 4.17
N ILE A 45 1.73 -5.31 3.11
CA ILE A 45 2.69 -5.50 2.03
C ILE A 45 1.95 -5.18 0.74
N ILE A 46 2.56 -4.36 -0.11
CA ILE A 46 1.95 -3.93 -1.37
C ILE A 46 2.54 -4.78 -2.49
N SER A 47 1.68 -5.38 -3.30
CA SER A 47 2.04 -6.22 -4.44
C SER A 47 2.31 -5.33 -5.66
N GLU A 48 3.53 -5.39 -6.19
CA GLU A 48 3.96 -4.54 -7.30
C GLU A 48 3.27 -4.79 -8.64
N LYS A 49 2.80 -6.02 -8.85
CA LYS A 49 2.13 -6.41 -10.10
C LYS A 49 0.69 -5.90 -10.19
N LEU A 50 0.04 -5.72 -9.04
CA LEU A 50 -1.37 -5.33 -8.94
C LEU A 50 -1.50 -3.83 -8.62
N CYS A 51 -0.49 -3.24 -7.97
CA CYS A 51 -0.53 -1.84 -7.61
C CYS A 51 -0.36 -0.96 -8.86
N SER A 52 -1.43 -0.26 -9.23
CA SER A 52 -1.41 0.70 -10.35
C SER A 52 -0.84 2.07 -9.97
N GLY A 53 -0.37 2.26 -8.73
CA GLY A 53 0.16 3.54 -8.25
C GLY A 53 -0.88 4.67 -8.16
N CYS A 54 -2.14 4.35 -7.85
CA CYS A 54 -3.27 5.29 -7.78
C CYS A 54 -3.12 6.39 -6.69
N GLY A 55 -2.31 6.15 -5.65
CA GLY A 55 -2.01 7.12 -4.61
C GLY A 55 -3.11 7.42 -3.59
N ILE A 56 -4.23 6.71 -3.64
CA ILE A 56 -5.33 6.83 -2.66
C ILE A 56 -4.83 6.42 -1.26
N CYS A 57 -4.04 5.36 -1.20
CA CYS A 57 -3.49 4.84 0.05
C CYS A 57 -2.57 5.86 0.76
N VAL A 58 -1.81 6.65 0.01
CA VAL A 58 -0.95 7.73 0.56
C VAL A 58 -1.82 8.80 1.22
N LYS A 59 -2.81 9.34 0.49
CA LYS A 59 -3.71 10.38 1.00
C LYS A 59 -4.50 9.94 2.24
N LYS A 60 -4.83 8.65 2.33
CA LYS A 60 -5.60 8.11 3.45
C LYS A 60 -4.72 7.71 4.64
N CYS A 61 -3.40 7.61 4.46
CA CYS A 61 -2.50 7.23 5.53
C CYS A 61 -2.23 8.45 6.44
N PRO A 62 -2.69 8.46 7.71
CA PRO A 62 -2.45 9.59 8.60
C PRO A 62 -0.98 9.72 9.03
N PHE A 63 -0.19 8.67 8.83
CA PHE A 63 1.24 8.61 9.16
C PHE A 63 2.13 8.88 7.95
N ASP A 64 1.52 9.16 6.80
CA ASP A 64 2.22 9.36 5.51
C ASP A 64 3.24 8.24 5.22
N ALA A 65 2.93 7.02 5.68
CA ALA A 65 3.86 5.90 5.68
C ALA A 65 3.94 5.22 4.31
N ILE A 66 3.25 5.72 3.29
CA ILE A 66 3.21 5.13 1.94
C ILE A 66 3.76 6.16 0.98
N ASN A 67 4.71 5.76 0.14
CA ASN A 67 5.31 6.61 -0.90
C ASN A 67 5.09 5.98 -2.27
N ILE A 68 4.90 6.79 -3.31
CA ILE A 68 4.81 6.28 -4.68
C ILE A 68 6.15 6.54 -5.36
N ILE A 69 6.75 5.49 -5.90
CA ILE A 69 7.94 5.59 -6.73
C ILE A 69 7.62 5.20 -8.17
N ASN A 70 8.33 5.80 -9.10
CA ASN A 70 8.31 5.39 -10.49
C ASN A 70 9.60 4.60 -10.75
N LEU A 71 9.47 3.34 -11.13
CA LEU A 71 10.61 2.61 -11.64
C LEU A 71 10.76 2.93 -13.14
N PRO A 72 11.92 3.41 -13.61
CA PRO A 72 12.25 3.36 -15.02
C PRO A 72 12.47 1.88 -15.39
N GLU A 73 11.63 1.34 -16.26
CA GLU A 73 11.95 0.09 -16.97
C GLU A 73 13.11 0.43 -17.93
N ALA A 74 14.25 -0.24 -17.71
CA ALA A 74 15.41 -0.20 -18.61
C ALA A 74 15.21 -1.17 -19.77
#